data_AF-A0A0F5PA73-F1
#
_entry.id   AF-A0A0F5PA73-F1
#
_cell.length_a   1.000
_cell.length_b   1.000
_cell.length_c   1.000
_cell.angle_alpha   90.00
_cell.angle_beta   90.00
_cell.angle_gamma   90.00
#
_symmetry.space_group_name_H-M   'P 1'
#
loop_
_entity.id
_entity.type
_entity.pdbx_description
1 polymer ?
#
loop_
_entity_poly.entity_id
_entity_poly.type
_entity_poly.pdbx_seq_one_letter_code
_entity_poly.pdbx_strand_id
1 'polypeptide(L)'
;MTVSSLTVRPVGTNPTLLWGMTSSERLRRIARAQKLPFDRAGQGPALVVAASHVFEPAWLKFMASRPGEVLTLNGEPVIAHVTESQEKASFDGLTEVRAEDHRVFYNASLRKREEPVIEKLEPGSVRSIERKTYYGAYKGVTDILTKYLWPEWALVLTRIAARLHMTPNMVTAIGAILCVLATWLFWEGRYWEGMAAGLGFMVLDTVDGKLARCTITSSYWGNIFDHGLDLVHPPFWWWAWGVGLVHWGQELPHAVFAIVMIAIVGGYVVQRLIEGVFMRRFGNMHIHVWQKVDSDFRLITARRNPNMVILFVATALQRPDFGIIGVAVWTVLSCVFHAVRLYQATKRRRRGIKIRSWLEV
;
A
#
# COMPACT_ATOMS: atom_id res chain seq x y z
N MET A 1 20.91 34.56 -15.71
CA MET A 1 19.58 34.58 -15.09
C MET A 1 19.30 33.18 -14.57
N THR A 2 19.35 32.99 -13.26
CA THR A 2 18.93 31.74 -12.61
C THR A 2 17.44 31.57 -12.87
N VAL A 3 17.03 30.50 -13.56
CA VAL A 3 15.62 30.11 -13.64
C VAL A 3 15.14 29.97 -12.21
N SER A 4 14.26 30.86 -11.76
CA SER A 4 13.72 30.80 -10.41
C SER A 4 12.97 29.48 -10.26
N SER A 5 13.39 28.66 -9.29
CA SER A 5 12.81 27.34 -9.09
C SER A 5 11.38 27.49 -8.55
N LEU A 6 10.44 26.73 -9.12
CA LEU A 6 9.05 26.72 -8.68
C LEU A 6 8.96 26.33 -7.20
N THR A 7 8.51 27.26 -6.36
CA THR A 7 8.36 27.05 -4.91
C THR A 7 6.94 26.62 -4.54
N VAL A 8 6.72 26.13 -3.32
CA VAL A 8 5.40 25.83 -2.76
C VAL A 8 5.15 26.72 -1.55
N ARG A 9 4.04 27.47 -1.56
CA ARG A 9 3.69 28.47 -0.56
C ARG A 9 2.26 28.30 -0.05
N PRO A 10 2.03 28.16 1.25
CA PRO A 10 0.68 28.15 1.81
C PRO A 10 0.08 29.56 1.89
N VAL A 11 -1.25 29.67 1.78
CA VAL A 11 -2.03 30.89 2.01
C VAL A 11 -3.13 30.64 3.02
N GLY A 12 -3.27 31.56 3.96
CA GLY A 12 -4.19 31.44 5.08
C GLY A 12 -3.72 30.44 6.13
N THR A 13 -4.55 30.25 7.16
CA THR A 13 -4.33 29.29 8.23
C THR A 13 -5.59 28.43 8.42
N ASN A 14 -5.41 27.21 8.91
CA ASN A 14 -6.50 26.33 9.29
C ASN A 14 -6.06 25.53 10.53
N PRO A 15 -6.73 25.69 11.69
CA PRO A 15 -6.38 24.98 12.92
C PRO A 15 -6.79 23.50 12.89
N THR A 16 -7.65 23.10 11.95
CA THR A 16 -8.14 21.72 11.84
C THR A 16 -7.00 20.78 11.48
N LEU A 17 -6.82 19.72 12.26
CA LEU A 17 -5.79 18.71 12.03
C LEU A 17 -6.35 17.55 11.18
N LEU A 18 -5.57 17.09 10.21
CA LEU A 18 -5.82 15.84 9.48
C LEU A 18 -4.70 14.86 9.80
N TRP A 19 -5.03 13.65 10.25
CA TRP A 19 -4.02 12.67 10.67
C TRP A 19 -3.04 13.22 11.73
N GLY A 20 -3.53 14.06 12.64
CA GLY A 20 -2.71 14.70 13.67
C GLY A 20 -1.74 15.77 13.17
N MET A 21 -1.89 16.26 11.92
CA MET A 21 -1.02 17.28 11.33
C MET A 21 -1.79 18.49 10.83
N THR A 22 -1.13 19.66 10.82
CA THR A 22 -1.67 20.88 10.22
C THR A 22 -1.59 20.83 8.69
N SER A 23 -2.43 21.62 8.00
CA SER A 23 -2.37 21.77 6.54
C SER A 23 -0.99 22.21 6.06
N SER A 24 -0.32 23.11 6.79
CA SER A 24 1.01 23.61 6.44
C SER A 24 2.09 22.53 6.54
N GLU A 25 2.09 21.74 7.61
CA GLU A 25 3.04 20.63 7.77
C GLU A 25 2.81 19.56 6.69
N ARG A 26 1.55 19.22 6.42
CA ARG A 26 1.21 18.26 5.37
C ARG A 26 1.65 18.75 3.99
N LEU A 27 1.43 20.02 3.67
CA LEU A 27 1.88 20.63 2.41
C LEU A 27 3.40 20.61 2.27
N ARG A 28 4.13 20.96 3.34
CA ARG A 28 5.61 20.89 3.37
C ARG A 28 6.11 19.49 3.06
N ARG A 29 5.47 18.45 3.60
CA ARG A 29 5.82 17.05 3.30
C ARG A 29 5.54 16.68 1.85
N ILE A 30 4.42 17.11 1.28
CA ILE A 30 4.11 16.88 -0.15
C ILE A 30 5.15 17.57 -1.04
N ALA A 31 5.46 18.84 -0.77
CA ALA A 31 6.47 19.59 -1.51
C ALA A 31 7.83 18.88 -1.47
N ARG A 32 8.28 18.47 -0.27
CA ARG A 32 9.52 17.70 -0.10
C ARG A 32 9.50 16.38 -0.88
N ALA A 33 8.40 15.62 -0.83
CA ALA A 33 8.27 14.36 -1.56
C ALA A 33 8.32 14.55 -3.09
N GLN A 34 7.90 15.71 -3.58
CA GLN A 34 7.97 16.10 -5.00
C GLN A 34 9.22 16.91 -5.37
N LYS A 35 10.17 17.06 -4.43
CA LYS A 35 11.42 17.84 -4.59
C LYS A 35 11.18 19.32 -4.95
N LEU A 36 10.06 19.88 -4.49
CA LEU A 36 9.75 21.29 -4.63
C LEU A 36 10.20 22.05 -3.37
N PRO A 37 10.94 23.16 -3.50
CA PRO A 37 11.27 24.03 -2.37
C PRO A 37 9.99 24.52 -1.69
N PHE A 38 9.97 24.50 -0.36
CA PHE A 38 8.86 25.04 0.43
C PHE A 38 9.28 26.38 1.01
N ASP A 39 8.63 27.45 0.58
CA ASP A 39 8.97 28.82 0.96
C ASP A 39 7.69 29.58 1.33
N ARG A 40 7.68 30.13 2.55
CA ARG A 40 6.54 30.92 3.05
C ARG A 40 6.62 32.39 2.66
N ALA A 41 7.81 32.89 2.36
CA ALA A 41 8.08 34.32 2.15
C ALA A 41 8.59 34.64 0.73
N GLY A 42 8.79 33.62 -0.11
CA GLY A 42 9.31 33.77 -1.46
C GLY A 42 8.45 34.66 -2.35
N GLN A 43 9.12 35.41 -3.22
CA GLN A 43 8.55 36.29 -4.24
C GLN A 43 8.80 35.73 -5.66
N GLY A 44 9.15 34.45 -5.80
CA GLY A 44 9.35 33.82 -7.12
C GLY A 44 8.09 33.12 -7.64
N PRO A 45 8.18 32.46 -8.80
CA PRO A 45 7.17 31.52 -9.27
C PRO A 45 6.84 30.51 -8.18
N ALA A 46 5.55 30.29 -7.94
CA ALA A 46 5.08 29.51 -6.81
C ALA A 46 3.79 28.76 -7.09
N LEU A 47 3.69 27.56 -6.51
CA LEU A 47 2.44 26.89 -6.24
C LEU A 47 1.87 27.46 -4.94
N VAL A 48 0.90 28.36 -5.09
CA VAL A 48 0.17 29.01 -4.02
C VAL A 48 -0.98 28.09 -3.60
N VAL A 49 -1.02 27.68 -2.33
CA VAL A 49 -1.94 26.64 -1.85
C VAL A 49 -2.78 27.12 -0.69
N ALA A 50 -4.11 27.05 -0.83
CA ALA A 50 -5.04 27.43 0.22
C ALA A 50 -4.99 26.44 1.41
N ALA A 51 -4.74 26.95 2.62
CA ALA A 51 -4.72 26.14 3.84
C ALA A 51 -6.11 25.61 4.25
N SER A 52 -7.18 26.19 3.69
CA SER A 52 -8.58 25.79 3.87
C SER A 52 -8.91 24.43 3.27
N HIS A 53 -8.07 23.91 2.38
CA HIS A 53 -8.31 22.66 1.66
C HIS A 53 -7.23 21.62 1.94
N VAL A 54 -7.58 20.37 1.67
CA VAL A 54 -6.65 19.25 1.70
C VAL A 54 -6.80 18.39 0.46
N PHE A 55 -5.68 17.94 -0.06
CA PHE A 55 -5.63 17.16 -1.30
C PHE A 55 -4.53 16.11 -1.28
N GLU A 56 -4.67 15.08 -2.10
CA GLU A 56 -3.61 14.09 -2.32
C GLU A 56 -2.49 14.63 -3.23
N PRO A 57 -1.24 14.12 -3.10
CA PRO A 57 -0.08 14.65 -3.82
C PRO A 57 -0.25 14.79 -5.34
N ALA A 58 -1.10 13.96 -5.96
CA ALA A 58 -1.38 14.01 -7.39
C ALA A 58 -1.86 15.39 -7.86
N TRP A 59 -2.68 16.11 -7.07
CA TRP A 59 -3.18 17.44 -7.40
C TRP A 59 -2.09 18.51 -7.44
N LEU A 60 -1.11 18.46 -6.52
CA LEU A 60 0.02 19.38 -6.54
C LEU A 60 0.88 19.16 -7.79
N LYS A 61 1.13 17.89 -8.14
CA LYS A 61 1.88 17.54 -9.35
C LYS A 61 1.13 17.93 -10.62
N PHE A 62 -0.18 17.78 -10.63
CA PHE A 62 -1.06 18.20 -11.72
C PHE A 62 -0.96 19.71 -11.96
N MET A 63 -0.95 20.52 -10.91
CA MET A 63 -0.82 21.98 -11.05
C MET A 63 0.61 22.46 -11.32
N ALA A 64 1.63 21.70 -10.91
CA ALA A 64 3.02 22.03 -11.20
C ALA A 64 3.32 22.16 -12.71
N SER A 65 2.56 21.50 -13.58
CA SER A 65 2.73 21.56 -15.04
C SER A 65 1.80 22.58 -15.73
N ARG A 66 1.15 23.49 -14.98
CA ARG A 66 0.07 24.36 -15.44
C ARG A 66 0.32 25.84 -15.09
N PRO A 67 1.34 26.49 -15.66
CA PRO A 67 1.65 27.88 -15.37
C PRO A 67 0.49 28.81 -15.75
N GLY A 68 0.14 29.75 -14.86
CA GLY A 68 -0.94 30.72 -15.11
C GLY A 68 -2.35 30.20 -14.82
N GLU A 69 -2.48 29.00 -14.26
CA GLU A 69 -3.78 28.38 -13.94
C GLU A 69 -4.03 28.28 -12.43
N VAL A 70 -5.31 28.27 -12.05
CA VAL A 70 -5.80 28.05 -10.69
C VAL A 70 -6.75 26.86 -10.64
N LEU A 71 -6.43 25.88 -9.80
CA LEU A 71 -7.31 24.77 -9.48
C LEU A 71 -8.41 25.24 -8.53
N THR A 72 -9.66 25.04 -8.91
CA THR A 72 -10.82 25.32 -8.06
C THR A 72 -11.55 24.04 -7.67
N LEU A 73 -12.18 24.06 -6.49
CA LEU A 73 -13.12 23.05 -6.03
C LEU A 73 -14.43 23.76 -5.67
N ASN A 74 -15.52 23.44 -6.36
CA ASN A 74 -16.81 24.13 -6.23
C ASN A 74 -16.68 25.67 -6.36
N GLY A 75 -15.78 26.15 -7.22
CA GLY A 75 -15.49 27.57 -7.42
C GLY A 75 -14.58 28.21 -6.35
N GLU A 76 -14.19 27.49 -5.30
CA GLU A 76 -13.19 27.98 -4.33
C GLU A 76 -11.76 27.67 -4.82
N PRO A 77 -10.83 28.64 -4.82
CA PRO A 77 -9.46 28.41 -5.25
C PRO A 77 -8.67 27.55 -4.25
N VAL A 78 -7.93 26.56 -4.77
CA VAL A 78 -7.20 25.56 -3.96
C VAL A 78 -5.69 25.59 -4.22
N ILE A 79 -5.26 25.50 -5.47
CA ILE A 79 -3.84 25.51 -5.87
C ILE A 79 -3.69 26.40 -7.10
N ALA A 80 -2.89 27.46 -7.02
CA ALA A 80 -2.53 28.29 -8.16
C ALA A 80 -1.06 28.12 -8.54
N HIS A 81 -0.77 28.10 -9.83
CA HIS A 81 0.60 28.18 -10.33
C HIS A 81 0.86 29.60 -10.82
N VAL A 82 1.41 30.42 -9.93
CA VAL A 82 1.75 31.82 -10.20
C VAL A 82 3.13 31.88 -10.85
N THR A 83 3.21 32.52 -12.01
CA THR A 83 4.44 32.65 -12.82
C THR A 83 5.24 33.91 -12.53
N GLU A 84 4.60 34.93 -11.95
CA GLU A 84 5.20 36.23 -11.66
C GLU A 84 5.42 36.44 -10.17
N SER A 85 6.39 37.29 -9.85
CA SER A 85 6.62 37.76 -8.49
C SER A 85 5.42 38.59 -8.03
N GLN A 86 4.64 38.05 -7.10
CA GLN A 86 3.60 38.80 -6.42
C GLN A 86 3.97 38.98 -4.96
N GLU A 87 3.93 40.23 -4.48
CA GLU A 87 4.12 40.59 -3.06
C GLU A 87 3.14 39.84 -2.15
N LYS A 88 1.91 39.62 -2.63
CA LYS A 88 0.90 38.79 -1.97
C LYS A 88 0.59 37.58 -2.82
N ALA A 89 0.51 36.44 -2.16
CA ALA A 89 -0.02 35.24 -2.78
C ALA A 89 -1.50 35.44 -3.13
N SER A 90 -1.80 35.69 -4.41
CA SER A 90 -3.16 35.86 -4.91
C SER A 90 -3.53 34.74 -5.89
N PHE A 91 -4.84 34.53 -6.03
CA PHE A 91 -5.46 33.67 -7.03
C PHE A 91 -5.99 34.47 -8.23
N ASP A 92 -5.85 35.80 -8.22
CA ASP A 92 -6.45 36.70 -9.21
C ASP A 92 -5.76 36.62 -10.58
N GLY A 93 -6.54 36.78 -11.65
CA GLY A 93 -6.03 36.86 -13.03
C GLY A 93 -5.55 35.53 -13.62
N LEU A 94 -5.80 34.41 -12.95
CA LEU A 94 -5.42 33.07 -13.40
C LEU A 94 -6.56 32.38 -14.14
N THR A 95 -6.21 31.50 -15.08
CA THR A 95 -7.20 30.69 -15.80
C THR A 95 -7.69 29.55 -14.92
N GLU A 96 -9.02 29.41 -14.79
CA GLU A 96 -9.60 28.38 -13.94
C GLU A 96 -9.45 26.98 -14.54
N VAL A 97 -9.08 26.02 -13.68
CA VAL A 97 -9.20 24.59 -13.93
C VAL A 97 -10.02 23.96 -12.82
N ARG A 98 -11.13 23.33 -13.20
CA ARG A 98 -12.07 22.74 -12.25
C ARG A 98 -11.64 21.34 -11.85
N ALA A 99 -11.53 21.08 -10.55
CA ALA A 99 -11.20 19.75 -10.05
C ALA A 99 -12.23 18.68 -10.47
N GLU A 100 -13.49 19.08 -10.64
CA GLU A 100 -14.60 18.23 -11.06
C GLU A 100 -14.39 17.60 -12.44
N ASP A 101 -13.70 18.29 -13.35
CA ASP A 101 -13.47 17.85 -14.73
C ASP A 101 -12.26 16.91 -14.85
N HIS A 102 -11.48 16.78 -13.78
CA HIS A 102 -10.19 16.06 -13.78
C HIS A 102 -10.07 15.00 -12.68
N ARG A 103 -11.19 14.41 -12.24
CA ARG A 103 -11.18 13.52 -11.07
C ARG A 103 -10.42 12.21 -11.27
N VAL A 104 -10.31 11.64 -12.47
CA VAL A 104 -9.76 10.28 -12.65
C VAL A 104 -8.26 10.30 -12.96
N PHE A 105 -7.45 9.74 -12.05
CA PHE A 105 -6.01 9.56 -12.22
C PHE A 105 -5.64 8.07 -12.25
N TYR A 106 -4.61 7.71 -13.02
CA TYR A 106 -4.01 6.38 -12.97
C TYR A 106 -2.83 6.35 -11.99
N ASN A 107 -2.94 5.54 -10.94
CA ASN A 107 -1.85 5.33 -9.98
C ASN A 107 -1.21 3.95 -10.19
N ALA A 108 -0.08 3.94 -10.91
CA ALA A 108 0.68 2.72 -11.20
C ALA A 108 1.18 2.02 -9.92
N SER A 109 1.55 2.77 -8.88
CA SER A 109 2.07 2.24 -7.62
C SER A 109 1.00 1.52 -6.78
N LEU A 110 -0.24 2.05 -6.80
CA LEU A 110 -1.39 1.46 -6.10
C LEU A 110 -2.19 0.49 -6.99
N ARG A 111 -1.83 0.40 -8.28
CA ARG A 111 -2.44 -0.49 -9.27
C ARG A 111 -3.95 -0.28 -9.39
N LYS A 112 -4.39 0.97 -9.51
CA LYS A 112 -5.80 1.31 -9.65
C LYS A 112 -6.00 2.66 -10.35
N ARG A 113 -7.19 2.85 -10.91
CA ARG A 113 -7.75 4.17 -11.19
C ARG A 113 -8.30 4.71 -9.86
N GLU A 114 -7.95 5.93 -9.53
CA GLU A 114 -8.44 6.57 -8.32
C GLU A 114 -8.86 8.00 -8.60
N GLU A 115 -9.78 8.49 -7.78
CA GLU A 115 -10.07 9.91 -7.69
C GLU A 115 -9.29 10.48 -6.51
N PRO A 116 -8.14 11.15 -6.74
CA PRO A 116 -7.35 11.63 -5.65
C PRO A 116 -8.16 12.64 -4.84
N VAL A 117 -8.12 12.50 -3.52
CA VAL A 117 -8.94 13.33 -2.64
C VAL A 117 -8.57 14.81 -2.82
N ILE A 118 -9.58 15.67 -2.94
CA ILE A 118 -9.49 17.13 -2.82
C ILE A 118 -10.78 17.61 -2.15
N GLU A 119 -10.66 18.19 -0.96
CA GLU A 119 -11.80 18.51 -0.09
C GLU A 119 -11.51 19.75 0.75
N LYS A 120 -12.55 20.48 1.11
CA LYS A 120 -12.48 21.56 2.11
C LYS A 120 -12.29 20.95 3.50
N LEU A 121 -11.31 21.46 4.24
CA LEU A 121 -10.92 20.93 5.55
C LEU A 121 -11.64 21.69 6.66
N GLU A 122 -12.64 21.04 7.24
CA GLU A 122 -13.47 21.56 8.32
C GLU A 122 -13.52 20.55 9.47
N PRO A 123 -13.74 21.00 10.73
CA PRO A 123 -13.79 20.08 11.87
C PRO A 123 -14.76 18.91 11.70
N GLY A 124 -15.90 19.14 11.05
CA GLY A 124 -16.91 18.11 10.76
C GLY A 124 -16.51 17.14 9.65
N SER A 125 -15.62 17.53 8.71
CA SER A 125 -15.25 16.72 7.56
C SER A 125 -14.04 15.82 7.81
N VAL A 126 -13.26 16.04 8.87
CA VAL A 126 -12.01 15.31 9.19
C VAL A 126 -12.16 13.79 9.10
N ARG A 127 -13.14 13.21 9.79
CA ARG A 127 -13.32 11.74 9.81
C ARG A 127 -13.60 11.18 8.41
N SER A 128 -14.39 11.91 7.62
CA SER A 128 -14.71 11.54 6.24
C SER A 128 -13.47 11.62 5.35
N ILE A 129 -12.70 12.71 5.44
CA ILE A 129 -11.47 12.92 4.68
C ILE A 129 -10.39 11.89 5.05
N GLU A 130 -10.21 11.59 6.33
CA GLU A 130 -9.29 10.51 6.77
C GLU A 130 -9.71 9.18 6.16
N ARG A 131 -11.01 8.86 6.18
CA ARG A 131 -11.50 7.62 5.55
C ARG A 131 -11.22 7.62 4.04
N LYS A 132 -11.56 8.70 3.34
CA LYS A 132 -11.33 8.85 1.89
C LYS A 132 -9.85 8.70 1.55
N THR A 133 -8.94 9.40 2.24
CA THR A 133 -7.50 9.33 2.01
C THR A 133 -6.90 7.96 2.39
N TYR A 134 -7.41 7.32 3.45
CA TYR A 134 -6.98 5.97 3.83
C TYR A 134 -7.36 4.92 2.78
N TYR A 135 -8.59 4.97 2.27
CA TYR A 135 -9.06 4.07 1.22
C TYR A 135 -8.50 4.42 -0.16
N GLY A 136 -8.24 5.70 -0.42
CA GLY A 136 -7.40 6.21 -1.51
C GLY A 136 -6.02 5.55 -1.50
N ALA A 137 -5.40 5.38 -0.34
CA ALA A 137 -4.10 4.74 -0.22
C ALA A 137 -4.09 3.19 -0.32
N TYR A 138 -5.21 2.49 -0.63
CA TYR A 138 -5.22 1.01 -0.75
C TYR A 138 -4.68 0.54 -2.09
N LYS A 139 -3.89 -0.54 -2.07
CA LYS A 139 -3.56 -1.30 -3.29
C LYS A 139 -4.86 -1.88 -3.86
N GLY A 140 -5.09 -1.73 -5.16
CA GLY A 140 -6.33 -2.17 -5.80
C GLY A 140 -6.56 -3.68 -5.76
N VAL A 141 -5.49 -4.48 -5.83
CA VAL A 141 -5.56 -5.95 -5.83
C VAL A 141 -4.75 -6.52 -4.66
N THR A 142 -5.42 -7.21 -3.75
CA THR A 142 -4.86 -7.80 -2.51
C THR A 142 -5.54 -9.12 -2.16
N ASP A 143 -5.12 -9.78 -1.07
CA ASP A 143 -5.72 -11.02 -0.57
C ASP A 143 -7.07 -10.81 0.15
N ILE A 144 -7.80 -11.91 0.36
CA ILE A 144 -9.13 -11.91 0.97
C ILE A 144 -9.17 -11.30 2.36
N LEU A 145 -8.18 -11.59 3.21
CA LEU A 145 -8.18 -11.11 4.60
C LEU A 145 -7.87 -9.62 4.66
N THR A 146 -6.86 -9.16 3.94
CA THR A 146 -6.55 -7.72 3.84
C THR A 146 -7.72 -6.93 3.28
N LYS A 147 -8.51 -7.53 2.37
CA LYS A 147 -9.64 -6.86 1.72
C LYS A 147 -10.89 -6.80 2.59
N TYR A 148 -11.17 -7.82 3.40
CA TYR A 148 -12.47 -7.96 4.07
C TYR A 148 -12.41 -8.08 5.59
N LEU A 149 -11.30 -8.55 6.17
CA LEU A 149 -11.24 -8.85 7.61
C LEU A 149 -10.88 -7.63 8.45
N TRP A 150 -9.74 -6.99 8.16
CA TRP A 150 -9.20 -5.91 8.99
C TRP A 150 -9.10 -4.49 8.37
N PRO A 151 -9.71 -4.12 7.22
CA PRO A 151 -9.61 -2.75 6.72
C PRO A 151 -10.03 -1.66 7.71
N GLU A 152 -11.14 -1.89 8.42
CA GLU A 152 -11.66 -0.93 9.40
C GLU A 152 -10.80 -0.90 10.68
N TRP A 153 -10.28 -2.04 11.11
CA TRP A 153 -9.37 -2.11 12.26
C TRP A 153 -8.08 -1.34 11.95
N ALA A 154 -7.50 -1.58 10.77
CA ALA A 154 -6.30 -0.89 10.33
C ALA A 154 -6.54 0.61 10.13
N LEU A 155 -7.74 1.06 9.71
CA LEU A 155 -8.11 2.48 9.68
C LEU A 155 -8.07 3.10 11.08
N VAL A 156 -8.73 2.46 12.05
CA VAL A 156 -8.77 2.95 13.44
C VAL A 156 -7.36 3.00 14.04
N LEU A 157 -6.57 1.93 13.87
CA LEU A 157 -5.19 1.88 14.35
C LEU A 157 -4.30 2.93 13.67
N THR A 158 -4.48 3.18 12.37
CA THR A 158 -3.76 4.26 11.67
C THR A 158 -4.09 5.63 12.26
N ARG A 159 -5.35 5.89 12.60
CA ARG A 159 -5.75 7.15 13.27
C ARG A 159 -5.10 7.29 14.63
N ILE A 160 -5.11 6.22 15.43
CA ILE A 160 -4.49 6.21 16.76
C ILE A 160 -2.99 6.47 16.62
N ALA A 161 -2.29 5.71 15.77
CA ALA A 161 -0.86 5.88 15.54
C ALA A 161 -0.49 7.29 15.07
N ALA A 162 -1.29 7.88 14.17
CA ALA A 162 -1.10 9.25 13.70
C ALA A 162 -1.27 10.29 14.82
N ARG A 163 -2.30 10.13 15.69
CA ARG A 163 -2.54 11.02 16.83
C ARG A 163 -1.49 10.90 17.93
N LEU A 164 -0.91 9.72 18.10
CA LEU A 164 0.21 9.48 19.01
C LEU A 164 1.56 9.88 18.41
N HIS A 165 1.58 10.47 17.20
CA HIS A 165 2.79 10.83 16.47
C HIS A 165 3.78 9.68 16.27
N MET A 166 3.27 8.44 16.20
CA MET A 166 4.09 7.27 15.89
C MET A 166 4.66 7.39 14.47
N THR A 167 5.91 7.00 14.30
CA THR A 167 6.49 6.86 12.96
C THR A 167 6.10 5.52 12.34
N PRO A 168 6.00 5.39 11.00
CA PRO A 168 5.80 4.11 10.34
C PRO A 168 6.80 3.04 10.80
N ASN A 169 8.08 3.40 10.95
CA ASN A 169 9.12 2.47 11.39
C ASN A 169 8.89 1.94 12.82
N MET A 170 8.30 2.74 13.72
CA MET A 170 7.92 2.25 15.06
C MET A 170 6.83 1.19 14.96
N VAL A 171 5.84 1.40 14.09
CA VAL A 171 4.77 0.41 13.84
C VAL A 171 5.37 -0.87 13.24
N THR A 172 6.25 -0.76 12.24
CA THR A 172 6.97 -1.90 11.65
C THR A 172 7.79 -2.64 12.70
N ALA A 173 8.47 -1.95 13.62
CA ALA A 173 9.26 -2.57 14.68
C ALA A 173 8.39 -3.37 15.67
N ILE A 174 7.22 -2.84 16.06
CA ILE A 174 6.25 -3.59 16.88
C ILE A 174 5.75 -4.83 16.12
N GLY A 175 5.44 -4.66 14.83
CA GLY A 175 5.08 -5.77 13.94
C GLY A 175 6.18 -6.85 13.88
N ALA A 176 7.45 -6.44 13.78
CA ALA A 176 8.58 -7.35 13.75
C ALA A 176 8.71 -8.19 15.03
N ILE A 177 8.47 -7.58 16.20
CA ILE A 177 8.43 -8.29 17.49
C ILE A 177 7.33 -9.34 17.47
N LEU A 178 6.13 -8.99 17.01
CA LEU A 178 5.02 -9.94 16.88
C LEU A 178 5.32 -11.06 15.87
N CYS A 179 6.04 -10.76 14.79
CA CYS A 179 6.47 -11.76 13.80
C CYS A 179 7.43 -12.79 14.40
N VAL A 180 8.41 -12.34 15.19
CA VAL A 180 9.35 -13.23 15.90
C VAL A 180 8.61 -14.03 16.96
N LEU A 181 7.74 -13.38 17.74
CA LEU A 181 6.91 -14.04 18.75
C LEU A 181 6.02 -15.14 18.13
N ALA A 182 5.36 -14.85 17.01
CA ALA A 182 4.56 -15.84 16.28
C ALA A 182 5.40 -17.04 15.84
N THR A 183 6.62 -16.80 15.34
CA THR A 183 7.56 -17.88 14.95
C THR A 183 7.87 -18.79 16.13
N TRP A 184 8.21 -18.21 17.28
CA TRP A 184 8.50 -18.99 18.49
C TRP A 184 7.27 -19.74 19.00
N LEU A 185 6.09 -19.10 19.00
CA LEU A 185 4.84 -19.77 19.41
C LEU A 185 4.47 -20.93 18.49
N PHE A 186 4.68 -20.79 17.17
CA PHE A 186 4.48 -21.89 16.23
C PHE A 186 5.46 -23.04 16.45
N TRP A 187 6.72 -22.73 16.77
CA TRP A 187 7.71 -23.73 17.13
C TRP A 187 7.26 -24.55 18.35
N GLU A 188 6.75 -23.89 19.39
CA GLU A 188 6.28 -24.55 20.63
C GLU A 188 4.90 -25.23 20.46
N GLY A 189 4.35 -25.29 19.24
CA GLY A 189 3.01 -25.85 18.98
C GLY A 189 1.85 -25.02 19.56
N ARG A 190 2.10 -23.80 20.04
CA ARG A 190 1.10 -22.86 20.58
C ARG A 190 0.40 -22.11 19.45
N TYR A 191 -0.31 -22.87 18.62
CA TYR A 191 -0.83 -22.38 17.33
C TYR A 191 -1.85 -21.25 17.47
N TRP A 192 -2.71 -21.26 18.48
CA TRP A 192 -3.71 -20.22 18.67
C TRP A 192 -3.07 -18.88 19.04
N GLU A 193 -2.14 -18.88 19.99
CA GLU A 193 -1.38 -17.69 20.37
C GLU A 193 -0.48 -17.22 19.24
N GLY A 194 0.16 -18.15 18.52
CA GLY A 194 0.98 -17.83 17.35
C GLY A 194 0.15 -17.17 16.23
N MET A 195 -1.06 -17.67 15.96
CA MET A 195 -1.98 -17.05 15.00
C MET A 195 -2.48 -15.69 15.47
N ALA A 196 -2.72 -15.50 16.77
CA ALA A 196 -3.09 -14.19 17.32
C ALA A 196 -1.95 -13.17 17.18
N ALA A 197 -0.71 -13.55 17.53
CA ALA A 197 0.48 -12.72 17.30
C ALA A 197 0.68 -12.43 15.80
N GLY A 198 0.53 -13.45 14.96
CA GLY A 198 0.60 -13.33 13.50
C GLY A 198 -0.45 -12.38 12.93
N LEU A 199 -1.70 -12.44 13.42
CA LEU A 199 -2.76 -11.50 13.05
C LEU A 199 -2.39 -10.07 13.45
N GLY A 200 -1.89 -9.87 14.67
CA GLY A 200 -1.40 -8.57 15.12
C GLY A 200 -0.32 -8.01 14.19
N PHE A 201 0.69 -8.82 13.86
CA PHE A 201 1.72 -8.47 12.87
C PHE A 201 1.11 -8.08 11.52
N MET A 202 0.24 -8.91 10.93
CA MET A 202 -0.37 -8.66 9.62
C MET A 202 -1.22 -7.37 9.58
N VAL A 203 -1.90 -7.04 10.68
CA VAL A 203 -2.64 -5.78 10.79
C VAL A 203 -1.68 -4.59 10.87
N LEU A 204 -0.62 -4.67 11.68
CA LEU A 204 0.36 -3.59 11.82
C LEU A 204 1.17 -3.34 10.53
N ASP A 205 1.49 -4.39 9.77
CA ASP A 205 2.04 -4.36 8.41
C ASP A 205 1.12 -3.64 7.39
N THR A 206 -0.19 -3.58 7.68
CA THR A 206 -1.08 -2.70 6.92
C THR A 206 -1.00 -1.27 7.45
N VAL A 207 -0.95 -1.10 8.77
CA VAL A 207 -0.99 0.21 9.44
C VAL A 207 0.26 1.04 9.12
N ASP A 208 1.46 0.49 9.12
CA ASP A 208 2.70 1.24 8.89
C ASP A 208 2.73 1.90 7.50
N GLY A 209 2.41 1.15 6.43
CA GLY A 209 2.37 1.64 5.08
C GLY A 209 1.22 2.63 4.88
N LYS A 210 0.09 2.42 5.57
CA LYS A 210 -1.03 3.36 5.54
C LYS A 210 -0.70 4.66 6.26
N LEU A 211 -0.08 4.58 7.42
CA LEU A 211 0.40 5.72 8.17
C LEU A 211 1.42 6.51 7.34
N ALA A 212 2.36 5.83 6.69
CA ALA A 212 3.36 6.45 5.81
C ALA A 212 2.73 7.22 4.63
N ARG A 213 1.68 6.66 4.01
CA ARG A 213 0.96 7.29 2.89
C ARG A 213 0.04 8.42 3.34
N CYS A 214 -0.76 8.21 4.38
CA CYS A 214 -1.67 9.22 4.92
C CYS A 214 -0.92 10.43 5.50
N THR A 215 0.26 10.20 6.09
CA THR A 215 1.07 11.26 6.72
C THR A 215 2.20 11.81 5.84
N ILE A 216 2.35 11.30 4.61
CA ILE A 216 3.40 11.72 3.66
C ILE A 216 4.81 11.56 4.26
N THR A 217 5.07 10.41 4.89
CA THR A 217 6.34 10.08 5.58
C THR A 217 7.00 8.80 5.04
N SER A 218 6.65 8.42 3.81
CA SER A 218 7.29 7.27 3.15
C SER A 218 8.80 7.49 3.01
N SER A 219 9.58 6.47 3.39
CA SER A 219 11.05 6.52 3.32
C SER A 219 11.60 5.28 2.63
N TYR A 220 12.76 5.42 1.99
CA TYR A 220 13.45 4.31 1.31
C TYR A 220 13.80 3.18 2.29
N TRP A 221 14.38 3.54 3.44
CA TRP A 221 14.74 2.59 4.49
C TRP A 221 13.53 1.90 5.12
N GLY A 222 12.45 2.63 5.41
CA GLY A 222 11.23 2.03 5.93
C GLY A 222 10.65 1.01 4.94
N ASN A 223 10.64 1.33 3.65
CA ASN A 223 10.21 0.39 2.61
C ASN A 223 11.12 -0.85 2.51
N ILE A 224 12.43 -0.72 2.71
CA ILE A 224 13.33 -1.88 2.76
C ILE A 224 13.05 -2.74 3.99
N PHE A 225 12.88 -2.11 5.16
CA PHE A 225 12.69 -2.82 6.41
C PHE A 225 11.39 -3.64 6.39
N ASP A 226 10.29 -3.00 6.02
CA ASP A 226 8.98 -3.62 5.81
C ASP A 226 9.07 -4.75 4.76
N HIS A 227 9.49 -4.41 3.55
CA HIS A 227 9.54 -5.39 2.45
C HIS A 227 10.50 -6.57 2.72
N GLY A 228 11.61 -6.32 3.39
CA GLY A 228 12.61 -7.33 3.74
C GLY A 228 12.05 -8.33 4.75
N LEU A 229 11.37 -7.83 5.79
CA LEU A 229 10.72 -8.68 6.77
C LEU A 229 9.63 -9.54 6.11
N ASP A 230 8.82 -8.93 5.25
CA ASP A 230 7.78 -9.59 4.47
C ASP A 230 8.32 -10.70 3.54
N LEU A 231 9.51 -10.49 3.00
CA LEU A 231 10.17 -11.42 2.09
C LEU A 231 10.73 -12.64 2.82
N VAL A 232 11.27 -12.43 4.03
CA VAL A 232 12.11 -13.42 4.73
C VAL A 232 11.34 -14.26 5.72
N HIS A 233 10.36 -13.71 6.44
CA HIS A 233 9.67 -14.45 7.50
C HIS A 233 8.82 -15.67 7.07
N PRO A 234 8.16 -15.72 5.88
CA PRO A 234 7.19 -16.78 5.62
C PRO A 234 7.79 -18.21 5.69
N PRO A 235 8.98 -18.50 5.12
CA PRO A 235 9.66 -19.78 5.30
C PRO A 235 9.84 -20.17 6.78
N PHE A 236 10.20 -19.23 7.65
CA PHE A 236 10.39 -19.51 9.09
C PHE A 236 9.08 -19.86 9.77
N TRP A 237 7.99 -19.16 9.46
CA TRP A 237 6.67 -19.48 10.01
C TRP A 237 6.22 -20.89 9.61
N TRP A 238 6.35 -21.25 8.33
CA TRP A 238 5.93 -22.56 7.84
C TRP A 238 6.77 -23.69 8.40
N TRP A 239 8.08 -23.47 8.52
CA TRP A 239 8.98 -24.42 9.13
C TRP A 239 8.71 -24.58 10.63
N ALA A 240 8.61 -23.47 11.37
CA ALA A 240 8.29 -23.49 12.80
C ALA A 240 6.93 -24.16 13.07
N TRP A 241 5.92 -23.89 12.23
CA TRP A 241 4.63 -24.56 12.31
C TRP A 241 4.78 -26.07 12.21
N GLY A 242 5.51 -26.55 11.22
CA GLY A 242 5.68 -27.98 11.01
C GLY A 242 6.57 -28.66 12.06
N VAL A 243 7.57 -27.96 12.61
CA VAL A 243 8.36 -28.44 13.76
C VAL A 243 7.47 -28.58 15.00
N GLY A 244 6.61 -27.59 15.27
CA GLY A 244 5.74 -27.59 16.46
C GLY A 244 4.68 -28.70 16.48
N LEU A 245 4.51 -29.45 15.39
CA LEU A 245 3.56 -30.56 15.33
C LEU A 245 3.88 -31.68 16.33
N VAL A 246 5.15 -31.80 16.75
CA VAL A 246 5.58 -32.72 17.81
C VAL A 246 4.83 -32.51 19.12
N HIS A 247 4.51 -31.25 19.46
CA HIS A 247 3.76 -30.93 20.68
C HIS A 247 2.28 -31.33 20.62
N TRP A 248 1.80 -31.65 19.43
CA TRP A 248 0.45 -32.17 19.19
C TRP A 248 0.43 -33.68 18.92
N GLY A 249 1.59 -34.35 18.96
CA GLY A 249 1.73 -35.76 18.58
C GLY A 249 1.41 -36.02 17.11
N GLN A 250 1.58 -35.01 16.25
CA GLN A 250 1.23 -35.02 14.83
C GLN A 250 2.44 -34.74 13.94
N GLU A 251 3.65 -35.02 14.43
CA GLU A 251 4.87 -34.87 13.67
C GLU A 251 4.80 -35.58 12.31
N LEU A 252 5.21 -34.88 11.27
CA LEU A 252 5.30 -35.46 9.94
C LEU A 252 6.55 -36.33 9.85
N PRO A 253 6.48 -37.51 9.21
CA PRO A 253 7.68 -38.28 8.89
C PRO A 253 8.69 -37.40 8.13
N HIS A 254 9.98 -37.54 8.42
CA HIS A 254 11.02 -36.65 7.89
C HIS A 254 10.95 -36.44 6.36
N ALA A 255 10.69 -37.50 5.59
CA ALA A 255 10.54 -37.43 4.14
C ALA A 255 9.33 -36.57 3.72
N VAL A 256 8.19 -36.72 4.40
CA VAL A 256 6.98 -35.94 4.16
C VAL A 256 7.21 -34.48 4.53
N PHE A 257 7.81 -34.22 5.70
CA PHE A 257 8.17 -32.88 6.13
C PHE A 257 9.08 -32.17 5.10
N ALA A 258 10.12 -32.85 4.62
CA ALA A 258 11.02 -32.31 3.61
C ALA A 258 10.29 -31.95 2.30
N ILE A 259 9.42 -32.85 1.80
CA ILE A 259 8.62 -32.59 0.58
C ILE A 259 7.68 -31.40 0.79
N VAL A 260 7.01 -31.30 1.94
CA VAL A 260 6.13 -30.19 2.29
C VAL A 260 6.90 -28.87 2.34
N MET A 261 8.07 -28.83 2.99
CA MET A 261 8.92 -27.64 3.04
C MET A 261 9.45 -27.23 1.65
N ILE A 262 9.89 -28.19 0.84
CA ILE A 262 10.32 -27.93 -0.54
C ILE A 262 9.18 -27.36 -1.37
N ALA A 263 7.97 -27.93 -1.27
CA ALA A 263 6.80 -27.44 -1.98
C ALA A 263 6.43 -26.00 -1.59
N ILE A 264 6.47 -25.67 -0.30
CA ILE A 264 6.12 -24.33 0.20
C ILE A 264 7.22 -23.31 -0.11
N VAL A 265 8.46 -23.57 0.29
CA VAL A 265 9.60 -22.63 0.15
C VAL A 265 10.05 -22.55 -1.31
N GLY A 266 10.19 -23.70 -1.99
CA GLY A 266 10.50 -23.74 -3.42
C GLY A 266 9.38 -23.11 -4.25
N GLY A 267 8.13 -23.42 -3.93
CA GLY A 267 6.97 -22.78 -4.56
C GLY A 267 6.93 -21.27 -4.35
N TYR A 268 7.25 -20.79 -3.15
CA TYR A 268 7.40 -19.36 -2.87
C TYR A 268 8.42 -18.68 -3.80
N VAL A 269 9.61 -19.27 -3.96
CA VAL A 269 10.64 -18.77 -4.88
C VAL A 269 10.14 -18.80 -6.33
N VAL A 270 9.55 -19.90 -6.77
CA VAL A 270 9.00 -20.05 -8.13
C VAL A 270 7.94 -18.99 -8.42
N GLN A 271 7.02 -18.70 -7.48
CA GLN A 271 6.04 -17.63 -7.65
C GLN A 271 6.70 -16.27 -7.83
N ARG A 272 7.71 -15.93 -7.03
CA ARG A 272 8.43 -14.66 -7.18
C ARG A 272 9.15 -14.56 -8.52
N LEU A 273 9.77 -15.64 -8.99
CA LEU A 273 10.38 -15.69 -10.31
C LEU A 273 9.35 -15.48 -11.43
N ILE A 274 8.18 -16.13 -11.36
CA ILE A 274 7.10 -15.95 -12.33
C ILE A 274 6.63 -14.49 -12.35
N GLU A 275 6.39 -13.89 -11.18
CA GLU A 275 5.99 -12.49 -11.05
C GLU A 275 7.06 -11.55 -11.64
N GLY A 276 8.33 -11.75 -11.31
CA GLY A 276 9.44 -10.94 -11.82
C GLY A 276 9.63 -11.06 -13.33
N VAL A 277 9.54 -12.28 -13.88
CA VAL A 277 9.61 -12.52 -15.33
C VAL A 277 8.44 -11.84 -16.03
N PHE A 278 7.22 -11.93 -15.49
CA PHE A 278 6.05 -11.27 -16.05
C PHE A 278 6.24 -9.75 -16.09
N MET A 279 6.62 -9.14 -14.97
CA MET A 279 6.88 -7.69 -14.88
C MET A 279 7.94 -7.25 -15.89
N ARG A 280 9.09 -7.93 -15.95
CA ARG A 280 10.17 -7.59 -16.88
C ARG A 280 9.74 -7.69 -18.35
N ARG A 281 8.86 -8.64 -18.69
CA ARG A 281 8.37 -8.85 -20.05
C ARG A 281 7.27 -7.88 -20.45
N PHE A 282 6.42 -7.44 -19.53
CA PHE A 282 5.19 -6.71 -19.84
C PHE A 282 5.15 -5.31 -19.20
N GLY A 283 6.25 -4.56 -19.32
CA GLY A 283 6.28 -3.14 -18.96
C GLY A 283 6.08 -2.86 -17.46
N ASN A 284 6.67 -3.69 -16.60
CA ASN A 284 6.53 -3.66 -15.14
C ASN A 284 5.10 -3.88 -14.61
N MET A 285 4.17 -4.32 -15.48
CA MET A 285 2.84 -4.72 -15.05
C MET A 285 2.90 -6.00 -14.22
N HIS A 286 2.18 -6.04 -13.11
CA HIS A 286 2.06 -7.25 -12.30
C HIS A 286 1.10 -8.25 -12.94
N ILE A 287 1.41 -9.55 -12.83
CA ILE A 287 0.58 -10.63 -13.35
C ILE A 287 -0.86 -10.59 -12.80
N HIS A 288 -1.01 -10.18 -11.54
CA HIS A 288 -2.28 -10.08 -10.81
C HIS A 288 -3.27 -9.03 -11.34
N VAL A 289 -2.83 -8.14 -12.22
CA VAL A 289 -3.68 -7.10 -12.83
C VAL A 289 -3.83 -7.28 -14.34
N TRP A 290 -3.37 -8.39 -14.90
CA TRP A 290 -3.46 -8.61 -16.34
C TRP A 290 -4.91 -8.84 -16.80
N GLN A 291 -5.63 -9.78 -16.21
CA GLN A 291 -7.07 -9.98 -16.43
C GLN A 291 -7.83 -10.08 -15.11
N LYS A 292 -9.16 -9.91 -15.15
CA LYS A 292 -10.03 -9.96 -13.97
C LYS A 292 -9.83 -11.23 -13.12
N VAL A 293 -9.69 -12.38 -13.79
CA VAL A 293 -9.43 -13.67 -13.13
C VAL A 293 -8.12 -13.68 -12.34
N ASP A 294 -7.08 -12.96 -12.78
CA ASP A 294 -5.81 -12.88 -12.04
C ASP A 294 -5.99 -12.08 -10.75
N SER A 295 -6.83 -11.03 -10.79
CA SER A 295 -7.16 -10.24 -9.60
C SER A 295 -8.04 -11.01 -8.62
N ASP A 296 -8.95 -11.84 -9.13
CA ASP A 296 -9.80 -12.70 -8.28
C ASP A 296 -8.99 -13.84 -7.67
N PHE A 297 -8.11 -14.49 -8.45
CA PHE A 297 -7.22 -15.51 -7.92
C PHE A 297 -6.25 -14.93 -6.89
N ARG A 298 -5.85 -13.66 -7.02
CA ARG A 298 -4.98 -12.98 -6.03
C ARG A 298 -5.59 -12.92 -4.62
N LEU A 299 -6.92 -12.99 -4.49
CA LEU A 299 -7.62 -13.06 -3.20
C LEU A 299 -7.22 -14.30 -2.40
N ILE A 300 -7.04 -15.42 -3.09
CA ILE A 300 -6.84 -16.74 -2.48
C ILE A 300 -5.46 -17.34 -2.77
N THR A 301 -4.68 -16.75 -3.66
CA THR A 301 -3.34 -17.20 -4.04
C THR A 301 -2.49 -17.55 -2.81
N ALA A 302 -1.80 -18.70 -2.86
CA ALA A 302 -0.90 -19.13 -1.79
C ALA A 302 0.16 -18.08 -1.44
N ARG A 303 -0.05 -17.41 -0.31
CA ARG A 303 0.80 -16.40 0.33
C ARG A 303 0.51 -16.42 1.83
N ARG A 304 1.29 -15.65 2.61
CA ARG A 304 1.13 -15.50 4.07
C ARG A 304 -0.34 -15.48 4.51
N ASN A 305 -1.11 -14.46 4.14
CA ASN A 305 -2.47 -14.29 4.68
C ASN A 305 -3.43 -15.41 4.26
N PRO A 306 -3.57 -15.80 2.97
CA PRO A 306 -4.46 -16.91 2.61
C PRO A 306 -4.02 -18.25 3.21
N ASN A 307 -2.71 -18.49 3.35
CA ASN A 307 -2.20 -19.71 3.98
C ASN A 307 -2.61 -19.79 5.46
N MET A 308 -2.61 -18.66 6.19
CA MET A 308 -3.10 -18.63 7.57
C MET A 308 -4.56 -19.08 7.70
N VAL A 309 -5.40 -18.86 6.69
CA VAL A 309 -6.80 -19.36 6.71
C VAL A 309 -6.85 -20.88 6.68
N ILE A 310 -6.04 -21.51 5.81
CA ILE A 310 -5.93 -22.97 5.72
C ILE A 310 -5.48 -23.54 7.07
N LEU A 311 -4.44 -22.93 7.65
CA LEU A 311 -3.89 -23.33 8.94
C LEU A 311 -4.91 -23.15 10.06
N PHE A 312 -5.58 -22.00 10.14
CA PHE A 312 -6.62 -21.73 11.13
C PHE A 312 -7.73 -22.78 11.11
N VAL A 313 -8.28 -23.08 9.93
CA VAL A 313 -9.34 -24.07 9.78
C VAL A 313 -8.85 -25.46 10.19
N ALA A 314 -7.65 -25.84 9.76
CA ALA A 314 -7.09 -27.15 10.10
C ALA A 314 -6.81 -27.30 11.60
N THR A 315 -6.26 -26.28 12.26
CA THR A 315 -6.08 -26.24 13.72
C THR A 315 -7.41 -26.26 14.46
N ALA A 316 -8.44 -25.57 13.96
CA ALA A 316 -9.79 -25.63 14.52
C ALA A 316 -10.35 -27.07 14.51
N LEU A 317 -10.03 -27.83 13.46
CA LEU A 317 -10.37 -29.25 13.32
C LEU A 317 -9.38 -30.18 14.05
N GLN A 318 -8.51 -29.65 14.91
CA GLN A 318 -7.49 -30.38 15.65
C GLN A 318 -6.47 -31.12 14.77
N ARG A 319 -6.27 -30.65 13.53
CA ARG A 319 -5.37 -31.25 12.53
C ARG A 319 -4.41 -30.22 11.92
N PRO A 320 -3.57 -29.53 12.72
CA PRO A 320 -2.55 -28.61 12.21
C PRO A 320 -1.58 -29.23 11.20
N ASP A 321 -1.41 -30.56 11.23
CA ASP A 321 -0.62 -31.34 10.25
C ASP A 321 -1.23 -31.32 8.85
N PHE A 322 -2.55 -31.54 8.74
CA PHE A 322 -3.27 -31.39 7.48
C PHE A 322 -3.29 -29.94 7.01
N GLY A 323 -3.22 -28.97 7.93
CA GLY A 323 -3.07 -27.56 7.60
C GLY A 323 -1.82 -27.29 6.77
N ILE A 324 -0.65 -27.71 7.24
CA ILE A 324 0.61 -27.43 6.55
C ILE A 324 0.73 -28.22 5.23
N ILE A 325 0.19 -29.43 5.16
CA ILE A 325 0.08 -30.20 3.91
C ILE A 325 -0.84 -29.46 2.92
N GLY A 326 -1.99 -28.96 3.38
CA GLY A 326 -2.91 -28.17 2.56
C GLY A 326 -2.24 -26.91 2.00
N VAL A 327 -1.44 -26.21 2.80
CA VAL A 327 -0.64 -25.06 2.35
C VAL A 327 0.36 -25.48 1.26
N ALA A 328 1.02 -26.62 1.38
CA ALA A 328 1.93 -27.13 0.35
C ALA A 328 1.21 -27.41 -0.97
N VAL A 329 0.10 -28.15 -0.93
CA VAL A 329 -0.72 -28.45 -2.12
C VAL A 329 -1.20 -27.15 -2.77
N TRP A 330 -1.74 -26.23 -1.97
CA TRP A 330 -2.23 -24.96 -2.48
C TRP A 330 -1.14 -24.07 -3.09
N THR A 331 0.07 -24.14 -2.55
CA THR A 331 1.25 -23.46 -3.10
C THR A 331 1.59 -23.99 -4.49
N VAL A 332 1.62 -25.31 -4.67
CA VAL A 332 1.87 -25.94 -5.98
C VAL A 332 0.78 -25.55 -6.99
N LEU A 333 -0.49 -25.65 -6.61
CA LEU A 333 -1.62 -25.26 -7.48
C LEU A 333 -1.55 -23.77 -7.87
N SER A 334 -1.19 -22.89 -6.94
CA SER A 334 -0.98 -21.47 -7.21
C SER A 334 0.18 -21.21 -8.18
N CYS A 335 1.28 -21.97 -8.06
CA CYS A 335 2.39 -21.91 -9.03
C CYS A 335 1.94 -22.32 -10.43
N VAL A 336 1.20 -23.42 -10.54
CA VAL A 336 0.66 -23.91 -11.82
C VAL A 336 -0.25 -22.87 -12.44
N PHE A 337 -1.17 -22.28 -11.68
CA PHE A 337 -2.02 -21.20 -12.15
C PHE A 337 -1.18 -20.07 -12.76
N HIS A 338 -0.24 -19.48 -12.02
CA HIS A 338 0.57 -18.38 -12.53
C HIS A 338 1.46 -18.75 -13.72
N ALA A 339 1.98 -19.97 -13.77
CA ALA A 339 2.77 -20.45 -14.90
C ALA A 339 1.92 -20.49 -16.18
N VAL A 340 0.69 -21.00 -16.08
CA VAL A 340 -0.29 -20.99 -17.18
C VAL A 340 -0.59 -19.55 -17.63
N ARG A 341 -0.79 -18.63 -16.68
CA ARG A 341 -1.04 -17.21 -16.99
C ARG A 341 0.14 -16.56 -17.70
N LEU A 342 1.36 -16.76 -17.23
CA LEU A 342 2.58 -16.27 -17.89
C LEU A 342 2.72 -16.84 -19.32
N TYR A 343 2.45 -18.13 -19.50
CA TYR A 343 2.47 -18.76 -20.82
C TYR A 343 1.43 -18.13 -21.76
N GLN A 344 0.18 -17.98 -21.30
CA GLN A 344 -0.90 -17.38 -22.09
C GLN A 344 -0.58 -15.93 -22.50
N ALA A 345 -0.04 -15.11 -21.60
CA ALA A 345 0.37 -13.73 -21.91
C ALA A 345 1.48 -13.70 -22.96
N THR A 346 2.47 -14.60 -22.82
CA THR A 346 3.57 -14.74 -23.78
C THR A 346 3.06 -15.16 -25.15
N LYS A 347 2.13 -16.12 -25.22
CA LYS A 347 1.50 -16.57 -26.48
C LYS A 347 0.71 -15.45 -27.16
N ARG A 348 -0.05 -14.65 -26.41
CA ARG A 348 -0.78 -13.49 -26.95
C ARG A 348 0.16 -12.42 -27.51
N ARG A 349 1.24 -12.10 -26.79
CA ARG A 349 2.25 -11.14 -27.26
C ARG A 349 2.91 -11.60 -28.57
N ARG A 350 3.23 -12.90 -28.69
CA ARG A 350 3.79 -13.47 -29.93
C ARG A 350 2.84 -13.34 -31.13
N ARG A 351 1.53 -13.22 -30.90
CA ARG A 351 0.52 -12.96 -31.93
C ARG A 351 0.28 -11.46 -32.19
N GLY A 352 1.16 -10.58 -31.70
CA GLY A 352 1.03 -9.13 -31.85
C GLY A 352 0.01 -8.47 -30.93
N ILE A 353 -0.65 -9.21 -30.03
CA ILE A 353 -1.64 -8.65 -29.11
C ILE A 353 -0.92 -7.92 -27.97
N LYS A 354 -1.19 -6.62 -27.82
CA LYS A 354 -0.64 -5.81 -26.73
C LYS A 354 -1.23 -6.26 -25.39
N ILE A 355 -0.36 -6.59 -24.44
CA ILE A 355 -0.74 -6.96 -23.07
C ILE A 355 -0.88 -5.67 -22.27
N ARG A 356 -2.09 -5.41 -21.76
CA ARG A 356 -2.42 -4.28 -20.90
C ARG A 356 -3.17 -4.76 -19.67
N SER A 357 -3.18 -3.94 -18.63
CA SER A 357 -3.95 -4.21 -17.42
C SER A 357 -5.44 -4.14 -17.72
N TRP A 358 -6.26 -5.01 -17.14
CA TRP A 358 -7.72 -4.90 -17.29
C TRP A 358 -8.29 -3.66 -16.57
N LEU A 359 -7.50 -3.03 -15.70
CA LEU A 359 -7.83 -1.76 -15.05
C LEU A 359 -7.55 -0.54 -15.94
N GLU A 360 -6.87 -0.72 -17.06
CA GLU A 360 -6.60 0.33 -18.06
C GLU A 360 -7.64 0.34 -19.18
N VAL A 361 -8.47 -0.69 -19.29
CA VAL A 361 -9.52 -0.82 -20.33
C VAL A 361 -10.76 -0.03 -19.96
#